data_AF-A0A538NLJ3-F1
#
_entry.id   AF-A0A538NLJ3-F1
#
_cell.length_a   1.000
_cell.length_b   1.000
_cell.length_c   1.000
_cell.angle_alpha   90.00
_cell.angle_beta   90.00
_cell.angle_gamma   90.00
#
_symmetry.space_group_name_H-M   'P 1'
#
loop_
_entity.id
_entity.type
_entity.pdbx_description
1 polymer ?
#
loop_
_entity_poly.entity_id
_entity_poly.type
_entity_poly.pdbx_seq_one_letter_code
_entity_poly.pdbx_strand_id
1 'polypeptide(L)'
;MGIHSGPVSGVVDVNGRANLAGAGLNIAQRVMVCGDAGHILLSKHVAEDLEEYEHWRPLLHRLGECEVKHGVQVPIVNLYADEVGNPQLPKKFQALKKHRARVRWAAVTGALLVLAVIVAGITIFSRYRVRSTLAAPEKSIAVLPFENLSEEKTNAYFADGTQNEILTRLAGIGDLKVISRTSLCLKAACKKLETECG
;
A
#
# COMPACT_ATOMS: atom_id res chain seq x y z
N MET A 1 37.38 15.07 -16.24
CA MET A 1 38.21 15.84 -15.29
C MET A 1 37.39 16.11 -14.02
N GLY A 2 38.00 16.03 -12.84
CA GLY A 2 37.35 16.38 -11.57
C GLY A 2 38.13 17.45 -10.82
N ILE A 3 37.45 18.51 -10.39
CA ILE A 3 38.04 19.68 -9.75
C ILE A 3 37.46 19.87 -8.35
N HIS A 4 38.35 20.10 -7.39
CA HIS A 4 38.01 20.40 -6.01
C HIS A 4 39.11 21.28 -5.40
N SER A 5 38.71 22.17 -4.48
CA SER A 5 39.60 22.99 -3.67
C SER A 5 39.54 22.51 -2.23
N GLY A 6 40.68 22.18 -1.65
CA GLY A 6 40.78 21.65 -0.28
C GLY A 6 42.22 21.38 0.15
N PRO A 7 42.45 21.06 1.43
CA PRO A 7 43.79 20.91 1.98
C PRO A 7 44.57 19.76 1.33
N VAL A 8 45.82 20.05 0.97
CA VAL A 8 46.81 19.10 0.46
C VAL A 8 48.14 19.31 1.19
N SER A 9 48.86 18.23 1.42
CA SER A 9 50.16 18.20 2.07
C SER A 9 51.17 17.52 1.16
N GLY A 10 52.37 18.11 1.04
CA GLY A 10 53.51 17.44 0.43
C GLY A 10 53.98 16.29 1.34
N VAL A 11 54.15 15.10 0.76
CA VAL A 11 54.68 13.93 1.45
C VAL A 11 55.79 13.34 0.58
N VAL A 12 56.95 13.09 1.17
CA VAL A 12 58.01 12.36 0.49
C VAL A 12 57.74 10.88 0.68
N ASP A 13 57.60 10.14 -0.43
CA ASP A 13 57.39 8.70 -0.36
C ASP A 13 58.65 7.95 0.08
N VAL A 14 58.50 6.65 0.30
CA VAL A 14 59.60 5.74 0.65
C VAL A 14 60.70 5.65 -0.42
N ASN A 15 60.43 6.12 -1.65
CA ASN A 15 61.38 6.16 -2.75
C ASN A 15 62.07 7.53 -2.88
N GLY A 16 61.87 8.45 -1.91
CA GLY A 16 62.44 9.78 -1.92
C GLY A 16 61.77 10.75 -2.90
N ARG A 17 60.61 10.39 -3.49
CA ARG A 17 59.89 11.25 -4.42
C ARG A 17 58.89 12.12 -3.67
N ALA A 18 58.87 13.41 -4.01
CA ALA A 18 57.86 14.33 -3.51
C ALA A 18 56.50 14.00 -4.16
N ASN A 19 55.53 13.66 -3.34
CA ASN A 19 54.14 13.41 -3.72
C ASN A 19 53.20 14.37 -2.97
N LEU A 20 51.96 14.47 -3.44
CA LEU A 20 50.89 15.19 -2.75
C LEU A 20 49.90 14.18 -2.16
N ALA A 21 49.52 14.40 -0.90
CA ALA A 21 48.49 13.63 -0.22
C ALA A 21 47.54 14.58 0.50
N GLY A 22 46.28 14.19 0.71
CA GLY A 22 45.35 15.00 1.49
C GLY A 22 43.90 14.74 1.17
N ALA A 23 43.03 15.30 2.01
CA ALA A 23 41.58 15.22 1.82
C ALA A 23 41.15 15.87 0.49
N GLY A 24 41.79 16.97 0.08
CA GLY A 24 41.50 17.65 -1.18
C GLY A 24 41.71 16.76 -2.40
N LEU A 25 42.84 16.05 -2.46
CA LEU A 25 43.13 15.12 -3.56
C LEU A 25 42.13 13.95 -3.60
N ASN A 26 41.76 13.42 -2.43
CA ASN A 26 40.78 12.35 -2.32
C ASN A 26 39.41 12.77 -2.86
N ILE A 27 38.95 13.99 -2.54
CA ILE A 27 37.68 14.52 -3.06
C ILE A 27 37.77 14.82 -4.55
N ALA A 28 38.86 15.44 -5.04
CA ALA A 28 39.05 15.68 -6.46
C ALA A 28 38.97 14.39 -7.29
N GLN A 29 39.63 13.33 -6.82
CA GLN A 29 39.58 12.02 -7.45
C GLN A 29 38.16 11.42 -7.39
N ARG A 30 37.45 11.58 -6.27
CA ARG A 30 36.04 11.13 -6.11
C ARG A 30 35.11 11.82 -7.09
N VAL A 31 35.26 13.14 -7.26
CA VAL A 31 34.53 13.93 -8.25
C VAL A 31 34.85 13.44 -9.67
N MET A 32 36.13 13.20 -9.97
CA MET A 32 36.57 12.69 -11.27
C MET A 32 35.94 11.33 -11.62
N VAL A 33 35.86 10.40 -10.66
CA VAL A 33 35.31 9.05 -10.87
C VAL A 33 33.80 9.05 -11.18
N CYS A 34 33.08 10.14 -10.89
CA CYS A 34 31.66 10.26 -11.19
C CYS A 34 31.36 10.62 -12.66
N GLY A 35 32.37 10.99 -13.45
CA GLY A 35 32.23 11.43 -14.83
C GLY A 35 32.80 10.45 -15.84
N ASP A 36 32.28 10.52 -17.06
CA ASP A 36 32.86 9.87 -18.25
C ASP A 36 33.85 10.81 -18.98
N ALA A 37 34.39 10.35 -20.11
CA ALA A 37 35.26 11.16 -20.96
C ALA A 37 34.57 12.46 -21.41
N GLY A 38 35.33 13.56 -21.43
CA GLY A 38 34.85 14.89 -21.83
C GLY A 38 34.10 15.66 -20.74
N HIS A 39 33.71 15.05 -19.62
CA HIS A 39 33.08 15.80 -18.52
C HIS A 39 34.10 16.60 -17.72
N ILE A 40 33.71 17.82 -17.33
CA ILE A 40 34.44 18.63 -16.35
C ILE A 40 33.54 18.75 -15.14
N LEU A 41 33.87 17.99 -14.10
CA LEU A 41 33.06 17.89 -12.89
C LEU A 41 33.68 18.70 -11.77
N LEU A 42 32.84 19.41 -11.04
CA LEU A 42 33.21 20.23 -9.90
C LEU A 42 32.59 19.66 -8.62
N SER A 43 33.35 19.74 -7.53
CA SER A 43 32.78 19.60 -6.18
C SER A 43 31.85 20.77 -5.87
N LYS A 44 30.89 20.56 -4.96
CA LYS A 44 30.01 21.62 -4.44
C LYS A 44 30.75 22.92 -4.08
N HIS A 45 31.82 22.82 -3.30
CA HIS A 45 32.55 23.99 -2.81
C HIS A 45 33.06 24.88 -3.95
N VAL A 46 33.77 24.29 -4.93
CA VAL A 46 34.27 25.02 -6.10
C VAL A 46 33.13 25.57 -6.97
N ALA A 47 32.03 24.83 -7.09
CA ALA A 47 30.89 25.30 -7.86
C ALA A 47 30.24 26.52 -7.19
N GLU A 48 30.11 26.54 -5.86
CA GLU A 48 29.59 27.68 -5.10
C GLU A 48 30.49 28.92 -5.26
N ASP A 49 31.81 28.74 -5.19
CA ASP A 49 32.77 29.83 -5.43
C ASP A 49 32.64 30.41 -6.85
N LEU A 50 32.45 29.54 -7.86
CA LEU A 50 32.26 29.96 -9.25
C LEU A 50 30.87 30.57 -9.52
N GLU A 51 29.84 30.16 -8.77
CA GLU A 51 28.48 30.70 -8.88
C GLU A 51 28.41 32.19 -8.50
N GLU A 52 29.40 32.73 -7.79
CA GLU A 52 29.49 34.17 -7.47
C GLU A 52 29.80 35.04 -8.70
N TYR A 53 30.40 34.45 -9.74
CA TYR A 53 30.79 35.17 -10.96
C TYR A 53 29.74 34.99 -12.05
N GLU A 54 29.15 36.10 -12.53
CA GLU A 54 28.04 36.07 -13.51
C GLU A 54 28.34 35.28 -14.77
N HIS A 55 29.59 35.32 -15.26
CA HIS A 55 29.97 34.64 -16.48
C HIS A 55 30.11 33.12 -16.33
N TRP A 56 30.31 32.60 -15.11
CA TRP A 56 30.43 31.16 -14.85
C TRP A 56 29.08 30.52 -14.55
N ARG A 57 28.16 31.26 -13.92
CA ARG A 57 26.80 30.80 -13.58
C ARG A 57 26.07 30.02 -14.68
N PRO A 58 25.99 30.49 -15.94
CA PRO A 58 25.24 29.77 -16.97
C PRO A 58 25.88 28.44 -17.39
N LEU A 59 27.17 28.25 -17.09
CA LEU A 59 27.94 27.07 -17.46
C LEU A 59 27.88 25.96 -16.39
N LEU A 60 27.32 26.26 -15.21
CA LEU A 60 27.27 25.37 -14.06
C LEU A 60 25.95 24.60 -14.02
N HIS A 61 26.01 23.31 -14.34
CA HIS A 61 24.84 22.44 -14.40
C HIS A 61 24.87 21.39 -13.28
N ARG A 62 24.01 21.56 -12.29
CA ARG A 62 23.93 20.64 -11.13
C ARG A 62 23.43 19.25 -11.56
N LEU A 63 24.25 18.22 -11.32
CA LEU A 63 23.92 16.83 -11.67
C LEU A 63 23.24 16.07 -10.51
N GLY A 64 23.53 16.47 -9.28
CA GLY A 64 23.05 15.85 -8.04
C GLY A 64 24.17 15.16 -7.26
N GLU A 65 23.81 14.24 -6.38
CA GLU A 65 24.76 13.54 -5.51
C GLU A 65 25.23 12.22 -6.13
N CYS A 66 26.54 12.00 -6.06
CA CYS A 66 27.18 10.77 -6.51
C CYS A 66 27.73 10.02 -5.30
N GLU A 67 27.27 8.79 -5.10
CA GLU A 67 27.86 7.90 -4.11
C GLU A 67 29.22 7.41 -4.62
N VAL A 68 30.26 7.64 -3.84
CA VAL A 68 31.62 7.16 -4.11
C VAL A 68 31.98 6.02 -3.17
N LYS A 69 33.15 5.40 -3.38
CA LYS A 69 33.64 4.32 -2.53
C LYS A 69 33.54 4.70 -1.04
N HIS A 70 33.05 3.77 -0.23
CA HIS A 70 32.74 3.91 1.21
C HIS A 70 31.46 4.72 1.53
N GLY A 71 30.50 4.80 0.61
CA GLY A 71 29.15 5.32 0.89
C GLY A 71 29.06 6.84 1.08
N VAL A 72 30.15 7.57 0.82
CA VAL A 72 30.16 9.03 0.92
C VAL A 72 29.43 9.61 -0.29
N GLN A 73 28.45 10.47 -0.06
CA GLN A 73 27.75 11.20 -1.11
C GLN A 73 28.45 12.52 -1.38
N VAL A 74 28.89 12.73 -2.61
CA VAL A 74 29.54 13.98 -3.04
C VAL A 74 28.60 14.67 -4.02
N PRO A 75 28.15 15.91 -3.75
CA PRO A 75 27.39 16.69 -4.73
C PRO A 75 28.30 17.09 -5.89
N ILE A 76 27.82 16.84 -7.10
CA ILE A 76 28.56 17.04 -8.35
C ILE A 76 27.84 18.08 -9.23
N VAL A 77 28.63 18.99 -9.77
CA VAL A 77 28.21 19.96 -10.78
C VAL A 77 29.00 19.71 -12.06
N ASN A 78 28.34 19.70 -13.21
CA ASN A 78 28.97 19.62 -14.51
C ASN A 78 29.19 21.02 -15.05
N LEU A 79 30.43 21.36 -15.36
CA LEU A 79 30.80 22.59 -16.02
C LEU A 79 30.94 22.33 -17.52
N TYR A 80 30.15 22.99 -18.35
CA TYR A 80 30.34 22.97 -19.79
C TYR A 80 29.87 24.26 -20.45
N ALA A 81 30.44 24.55 -21.61
CA ALA A 81 30.08 25.59 -22.54
C ALA A 81 29.91 24.97 -23.93
N ASP A 82 29.53 25.78 -24.93
CA ASP A 82 29.33 25.30 -26.30
C ASP A 82 30.59 24.65 -26.91
N GLU A 83 31.77 25.14 -26.54
CA GLU A 83 33.06 24.67 -27.06
C GLU A 83 33.82 23.74 -26.12
N VAL A 84 33.45 23.67 -24.83
CA VAL A 84 34.23 22.99 -23.79
C VAL A 84 33.35 22.16 -22.88
N GLY A 85 33.77 20.92 -22.62
CA GLY A 85 33.06 20.01 -21.73
C GLY A 85 32.06 19.14 -22.47
N ASN A 86 31.33 18.33 -21.72
CA ASN A 86 30.36 17.38 -22.27
C ASN A 86 29.00 17.61 -21.60
N PRO A 87 27.95 18.01 -22.36
CA PRO A 87 26.62 18.28 -21.83
C PRO A 87 25.83 17.01 -21.50
N GLN A 88 26.28 15.84 -21.96
CA GLN A 88 25.58 14.58 -21.72
C GLN A 88 25.55 14.24 -20.24
N LEU A 89 24.54 13.50 -19.79
CA LEU A 89 24.52 13.03 -18.41
C LEU A 89 25.50 11.86 -18.27
N PRO A 90 26.43 11.83 -17.29
CA PRO A 90 27.33 10.69 -17.15
C PRO A 90 26.56 9.40 -16.86
N LYS A 91 27.06 8.26 -17.36
CA LYS A 91 26.41 6.93 -17.30
C LYS A 91 26.02 6.53 -15.89
N LYS A 92 26.85 6.87 -14.90
CA LYS A 92 26.59 6.59 -13.48
C LYS A 92 25.31 7.28 -12.99
N PHE A 93 25.10 8.53 -13.36
CA PHE A 93 23.87 9.27 -13.03
C PHE A 93 22.66 8.79 -13.82
N GLN A 94 22.85 8.38 -15.08
CA GLN A 94 21.78 7.75 -15.86
C GLN A 94 21.30 6.45 -15.20
N ALA A 95 22.22 5.61 -14.74
CA ALA A 95 21.90 4.36 -14.05
C ALA A 95 21.13 4.62 -12.74
N LEU A 96 21.55 5.60 -11.95
CA LEU A 96 20.86 6.00 -10.71
C LEU A 96 19.45 6.52 -10.99
N LYS A 97 19.27 7.40 -11.99
CA LYS A 97 17.94 7.90 -12.39
C LYS A 97 17.03 6.78 -12.86
N LYS A 98 17.54 5.84 -13.68
CA LYS A 98 16.78 4.69 -14.17
C LYS A 98 16.37 3.73 -13.06
N HIS A 99 17.23 3.52 -12.06
CA HIS A 99 16.92 2.69 -10.90
C HIS A 99 15.82 3.33 -10.04
N ARG A 100 15.98 4.61 -9.67
CA ARG A 100 14.97 5.35 -8.89
C ARG A 100 13.63 5.43 -9.62
N ALA A 101 13.65 5.63 -10.94
CA ALA A 101 12.44 5.60 -11.75
C ALA A 101 11.77 4.23 -11.71
N ARG A 102 12.51 3.14 -11.95
CA ARG A 102 11.97 1.77 -11.90
C ARG A 102 11.35 1.44 -10.53
N VAL A 103 12.03 1.77 -9.43
CA VAL A 103 11.51 1.56 -8.08
C VAL A 103 10.23 2.37 -7.85
N ARG A 104 10.20 3.63 -8.30
CA ARG A 104 9.01 4.48 -8.19
C ARG A 104 7.83 3.92 -8.98
N TRP A 105 8.07 3.50 -10.22
CA TRP A 105 7.02 2.87 -11.05
C TRP A 105 6.53 1.57 -10.42
N ALA A 106 7.42 0.72 -9.91
CA ALA A 106 7.06 -0.51 -9.21
C ALA A 106 6.21 -0.22 -7.96
N ALA A 107 6.57 0.81 -7.17
CA ALA A 107 5.81 1.23 -6.00
C ALA A 107 4.41 1.75 -6.37
N VAL A 108 4.31 2.57 -7.43
CA VAL A 108 3.02 3.07 -7.93
C VAL A 108 2.15 1.92 -8.42
N THR A 109 2.70 1.00 -9.22
CA THR A 109 1.94 -0.18 -9.68
C THR A 109 1.50 -1.06 -8.51
N GLY A 110 2.35 -1.25 -7.50
CA GLY A 110 2.00 -1.99 -6.29
C GLY A 110 0.88 -1.33 -5.51
N ALA A 111 0.96 -0.01 -5.29
CA ALA A 111 -0.09 0.75 -4.61
C ALA A 111 -1.43 0.70 -5.35
N LEU A 112 -1.40 0.79 -6.68
CA LEU A 112 -2.59 0.76 -7.53
C LEU A 112 -3.26 -0.63 -7.52
N LEU A 113 -2.47 -1.70 -7.51
CA LEU A 113 -2.96 -3.08 -7.33
C LEU A 113 -3.59 -3.28 -5.94
N VAL A 114 -2.94 -2.80 -4.88
CA VAL A 114 -3.50 -2.88 -3.51
C VAL A 114 -4.82 -2.13 -3.42
N LEU A 115 -4.89 -0.92 -4.00
CA LEU A 115 -6.13 -0.14 -4.04
C LEU A 115 -7.24 -0.88 -4.80
N ALA A 116 -6.92 -1.49 -5.95
CA ALA A 116 -7.88 -2.27 -6.72
C ALA A 116 -8.43 -3.46 -5.93
N VAL A 117 -7.58 -4.17 -5.18
CA VAL A 117 -8.00 -5.29 -4.31
C VAL A 117 -8.92 -4.80 -3.18
N ILE A 118 -8.60 -3.66 -2.55
CA ILE A 118 -9.46 -3.07 -1.51
C ILE A 118 -10.84 -2.70 -2.06
N VAL A 119 -10.88 -2.02 -3.21
CA VAL A 119 -12.15 -1.65 -3.88
C VAL A 119 -12.95 -2.89 -4.26
N ALA A 120 -12.31 -3.90 -4.84
CA ALA A 120 -12.96 -5.18 -5.17
C ALA A 120 -13.51 -5.86 -3.90
N GLY A 121 -12.75 -5.90 -2.81
CA GLY A 121 -13.20 -6.44 -1.53
C GLY A 121 -14.44 -5.73 -0.98
N ILE A 122 -14.45 -4.39 -1.01
CA ILE A 122 -15.61 -3.59 -0.54
C ILE A 122 -16.85 -3.84 -1.41
N THR A 123 -16.68 -3.88 -2.75
CA THR A 123 -17.80 -4.13 -3.67
C THR A 123 -18.38 -5.55 -3.53
N ILE A 124 -17.52 -6.55 -3.31
CA ILE A 124 -17.95 -7.93 -3.05
C ILE A 124 -18.66 -8.00 -1.70
N PHE A 125 -18.06 -7.46 -0.64
CA PHE A 125 -18.62 -7.49 0.71
C PHE A 125 -19.98 -6.78 0.82
N SER A 126 -20.13 -5.62 0.17
CA SER A 126 -21.42 -4.91 0.12
C SER A 126 -22.49 -5.70 -0.63
N ARG A 127 -22.15 -6.36 -1.75
CA ARG A 127 -23.08 -7.26 -2.46
C ARG A 127 -23.50 -8.48 -1.63
N TYR A 128 -22.59 -9.06 -0.86
CA TYR A 128 -22.93 -10.16 0.06
C TYR A 128 -23.91 -9.70 1.16
N ARG A 129 -23.71 -8.51 1.74
CA ARG A 129 -24.65 -7.96 2.75
C ARG A 129 -26.05 -7.74 2.20
N VAL A 130 -26.19 -7.20 0.99
CA VAL A 130 -27.50 -6.96 0.35
C VAL A 130 -28.22 -8.27 0.01
N ARG A 131 -27.49 -9.34 -0.32
CA ARG A 131 -28.11 -10.68 -0.49
C ARG A 131 -28.59 -11.27 0.84
N SER A 132 -27.86 -11.05 1.93
CA SER A 132 -28.26 -11.52 3.25
C SER A 132 -29.52 -10.82 3.79
N THR A 133 -29.78 -9.57 3.42
CA THR A 133 -31.04 -8.88 3.78
C THR A 133 -32.25 -9.42 3.01
N LEU A 134 -32.07 -9.92 1.78
CA LEU A 134 -33.16 -10.56 1.03
C LEU A 134 -33.40 -12.03 1.42
N ALA A 135 -32.45 -12.66 2.13
CA ALA A 135 -32.49 -14.08 2.48
C ALA A 135 -32.67 -14.37 3.97
N ALA A 136 -32.56 -13.37 4.86
CA ALA A 136 -32.91 -13.55 6.26
C ALA A 136 -34.43 -13.50 6.40
N PRO A 137 -35.10 -14.58 6.88
CA PRO A 137 -36.52 -14.53 7.14
C PRO A 137 -36.76 -13.52 8.26
N GLU A 138 -37.51 -12.46 7.95
CA GLU A 138 -37.90 -11.42 8.91
C GLU A 138 -38.54 -12.08 10.14
N LYS A 139 -37.81 -12.04 11.27
CA LYS A 139 -38.23 -12.37 12.64
C LYS A 139 -39.51 -13.22 12.72
N SER A 140 -39.38 -14.52 12.51
CA SER A 140 -40.50 -15.47 12.64
C SER A 140 -40.41 -16.24 13.94
N ILE A 141 -41.49 -16.28 14.72
CA ILE A 141 -41.62 -17.10 15.93
C ILE A 141 -42.63 -18.21 15.64
N ALA A 142 -42.23 -19.46 15.88
CA ALA A 142 -43.12 -20.60 15.81
C ALA A 142 -43.57 -20.99 17.22
N VAL A 143 -44.89 -21.04 17.45
CA VAL A 143 -45.48 -21.48 18.70
C VAL A 143 -45.97 -22.91 18.51
N LEU A 144 -45.36 -23.85 19.23
CA LEU A 144 -45.74 -25.26 19.21
C LEU A 144 -47.01 -25.50 20.05
N PRO A 145 -47.82 -26.52 19.71
CA PRO A 145 -48.97 -26.90 20.52
C PRO A 145 -48.53 -27.29 21.92
N PHE A 146 -49.26 -26.80 22.92
CA PHE A 146 -49.04 -27.21 24.30
C PHE A 146 -49.65 -28.59 24.53
N GLU A 147 -48.90 -29.46 25.21
CA GLU A 147 -49.36 -30.79 25.56
C GLU A 147 -50.17 -30.72 26.86
N ASN A 148 -51.39 -31.27 26.85
CA ASN A 148 -52.25 -31.29 28.03
C ASN A 148 -51.83 -32.47 28.93
N LEU A 149 -51.18 -32.17 30.05
CA LEU A 149 -50.71 -33.18 31.02
C LEU A 149 -51.77 -33.53 32.10
N SER A 150 -53.02 -33.09 31.94
CA SER A 150 -54.13 -33.38 32.87
C SER A 150 -54.95 -34.60 32.42
N GLU A 151 -55.36 -35.45 33.36
CA GLU A 151 -56.13 -36.69 33.08
C GLU A 151 -57.59 -36.43 32.66
N GLU A 152 -58.11 -35.21 32.90
CA GLU A 152 -59.47 -34.83 32.54
C GLU A 152 -59.55 -34.25 31.11
N LYS A 153 -60.33 -34.92 30.24
CA LYS A 153 -60.53 -34.53 28.82
C LYS A 153 -61.12 -33.13 28.64
N THR A 154 -61.80 -32.59 29.65
CA THR A 154 -62.36 -31.23 29.66
C THR A 154 -61.29 -30.14 29.66
N ASN A 155 -60.06 -30.43 30.13
CA ASN A 155 -58.97 -29.46 30.18
C ASN A 155 -58.22 -29.27 28.84
N ALA A 156 -58.50 -30.12 27.85
CA ALA A 156 -57.90 -30.00 26.51
C ALA A 156 -58.32 -28.70 25.80
N TYR A 157 -59.53 -28.20 26.09
CA TYR A 157 -60.03 -26.95 25.53
C TYR A 157 -59.29 -25.72 26.08
N PHE A 158 -58.77 -25.80 27.31
CA PHE A 158 -57.99 -24.72 27.92
C PHE A 158 -56.60 -24.59 27.31
N ALA A 159 -55.92 -25.71 27.05
CA ALA A 159 -54.63 -25.73 26.34
C ALA A 159 -54.77 -25.13 24.92
N ASP A 160 -55.87 -25.47 24.24
CA ASP A 160 -56.18 -24.95 22.91
C ASP A 160 -56.50 -23.45 22.91
N GLY A 161 -57.32 -23.00 23.86
CA GLY A 161 -57.72 -21.61 24.01
C GLY A 161 -56.55 -20.69 24.36
N THR A 162 -55.72 -21.08 25.32
CA THR A 162 -54.50 -20.32 25.70
C THR A 162 -53.50 -20.20 24.56
N GLN A 163 -53.33 -21.26 23.78
CA GLN A 163 -52.49 -21.23 22.58
C GLN A 163 -53.02 -20.25 21.53
N ASN A 164 -54.33 -20.22 21.30
CA ASN A 164 -54.94 -19.30 20.33
C ASN A 164 -54.82 -17.84 20.76
N GLU A 165 -54.94 -17.54 22.05
CA GLU A 165 -54.73 -16.19 22.59
C GLU A 165 -53.30 -15.71 22.36
N ILE A 166 -52.30 -16.56 22.63
CA ILE A 166 -50.88 -16.24 22.41
C ILE A 166 -50.59 -16.00 20.92
N LEU A 167 -51.13 -16.86 20.04
CA LEU A 167 -50.97 -16.71 18.59
C LEU A 167 -51.59 -15.40 18.10
N THR A 168 -52.79 -15.06 18.58
CA THR A 168 -53.49 -13.83 18.22
C THR A 168 -52.74 -12.59 18.68
N ARG A 169 -52.19 -12.59 19.91
CA ARG A 169 -51.38 -11.47 20.42
C ARG A 169 -50.06 -11.30 19.68
N LEU A 170 -49.39 -12.40 19.33
CA LEU A 170 -48.14 -12.34 18.58
C LEU A 170 -48.38 -11.93 17.11
N ALA A 171 -49.51 -12.33 16.52
CA ALA A 171 -49.89 -11.94 15.16
C ALA A 171 -50.24 -10.44 15.03
N GLY A 172 -50.60 -9.77 16.14
CA GLY A 172 -50.86 -8.34 16.18
C GLY A 172 -49.62 -7.44 16.19
N ILE A 173 -48.41 -8.00 16.37
CA ILE A 173 -47.16 -7.23 16.35
C ILE A 173 -46.68 -7.17 14.90
N GLY A 174 -46.85 -6.03 14.24
CA GLY A 174 -46.67 -5.85 12.80
C GLY A 174 -45.28 -6.15 12.22
N ASP A 175 -44.27 -6.43 13.06
CA ASP A 175 -42.88 -6.74 12.67
C ASP A 175 -42.51 -8.23 12.86
N LEU A 176 -43.49 -9.09 13.19
CA LEU A 176 -43.29 -10.53 13.42
C LEU A 176 -44.15 -11.38 12.49
N LYS A 177 -43.50 -12.26 11.73
CA LYS A 177 -44.19 -13.23 10.87
C LYS A 177 -44.58 -14.47 11.68
N VAL A 178 -45.84 -14.52 12.11
CA VAL A 178 -46.40 -15.67 12.85
C VAL A 178 -46.98 -16.70 11.87
N ILE A 179 -46.44 -17.92 11.88
CA ILE A 179 -46.90 -19.02 11.03
C ILE A 179 -48.08 -19.70 11.74
N SER A 180 -49.27 -19.67 11.13
CA SER A 180 -50.51 -20.15 11.78
C SER A 180 -50.63 -21.69 11.83
N ARG A 181 -51.58 -22.17 12.66
CA ARG A 181 -51.89 -23.59 12.91
C ARG A 181 -52.01 -24.45 11.65
N THR A 182 -52.65 -23.95 10.58
CA THR A 182 -52.89 -24.74 9.35
C THR A 182 -51.58 -25.10 8.64
N SER A 183 -50.61 -24.20 8.65
CA SER A 183 -49.27 -24.46 8.09
C SER A 183 -48.38 -25.36 8.97
N LEU A 184 -48.57 -25.36 10.30
CA LEU A 184 -47.83 -26.25 11.22
C LEU A 184 -48.42 -27.66 11.29
N CYS A 185 -49.75 -27.79 11.24
CA CYS A 185 -50.42 -29.09 11.15
C CYS A 185 -50.01 -29.83 9.88
N LEU A 186 -49.92 -29.11 8.74
CA LEU A 186 -49.43 -29.70 7.49
C LEU A 186 -47.96 -30.16 7.58
N LYS A 187 -47.09 -29.36 8.21
CA LYS A 187 -45.67 -29.71 8.39
C LYS A 187 -45.45 -30.83 9.40
N ALA A 188 -46.20 -30.84 10.50
CA ALA A 188 -46.12 -31.89 11.52
C ALA A 188 -46.74 -33.21 11.03
N ALA A 189 -47.85 -33.16 10.29
CA ALA A 189 -48.43 -34.34 9.63
C ALA A 189 -47.48 -34.91 8.57
N CYS A 190 -46.80 -34.06 7.80
CA CYS A 190 -45.79 -34.50 6.83
C CYS A 190 -44.59 -35.16 7.52
N LYS A 191 -44.10 -34.60 8.64
CA LYS A 191 -43.00 -35.20 9.42
C LYS A 191 -43.39 -36.53 10.08
N LYS A 192 -44.65 -36.67 10.49
CA LYS A 192 -45.18 -37.91 11.09
C LYS A 192 -45.33 -39.03 10.05
N LEU A 193 -45.70 -38.69 8.82
CA LEU A 193 -45.74 -39.63 7.68
C LEU A 193 -44.34 -40.08 7.24
N GLU A 194 -43.31 -39.22 7.30
CA GLU A 194 -41.92 -39.61 7.03
C GLU A 194 -41.34 -40.59 8.07
N THR A 195 -41.77 -40.52 9.34
CA THR A 195 -41.32 -41.45 10.40
C THR A 195 -42.04 -42.79 10.44
N GLU A 196 -43.20 -42.93 9.78
CA GLU A 196 -43.96 -44.20 9.74
C GLU A 196 -43.75 -45.00 8.43
N CYS A 197 -43.02 -44.45 7.46
CA CYS A 197 -42.69 -45.11 6.18
C CYS A 197 -41.18 -45.38 5.99
N GLY A 198 -40.40 -45.36 7.07
CA GLY A 198 -38.99 -45.75 7.10
C GLY A 198 -38.79 -47.10 7.78
#